data_AF-A0A8T0SCE6-F1
#
_entry.id   AF-A0A8T0SCE6-F1
#
_cell.length_a   1.000
_cell.length_b   1.000
_cell.length_c   1.000
_cell.angle_alpha   90.00
_cell.angle_beta   90.00
_cell.angle_gamma   90.00
#
_symmetry.space_group_name_H-M   'P 1'
#
loop_
_entity.id
_entity.type
_entity.pdbx_description
1 polymer ?
#
loop_
_entity_poly.entity_id
_entity_poly.type
_entity_poly.pdbx_seq_one_letter_code
_entity_poly.pdbx_strand_id
1 'polypeptide(L)'
;MVRAWGRTALPPLLILCLLHLQYSPLVFAQEGQEKEPATLFARASEMMNLRRYDGALGLLNAVLEVDPNHSEAYRQRASVLRHKCRYKEAEIDYNKYLELNPGTATVEKELSQLLQAQSSLQSAYGQFDSGDFSKVLEYINKIVLVFSPGCLKAKLLKAKALLAQKDYSSVISETGFILKEDEDNLDALLLRGQAYYYLADHDVASRHYQKGLRLDPEHSDLKKAYFGLKNLLKKSKSAEDNAAKGKLRLSAEDYKKALAMDPDHTAYNVHLYLGLCKTLVILGRGKEAISSCTEALNIDSDLVDALIQRGEAKLLSEDWEGAVQDLKEAAQKSPQDMGIREALMRAEKQLKLSKRKDWYKILGISKTASAAEIKRAYKKLALQWHPDKNVDNREEAENMFREIAAAYEVLGDEDKRVRYDRGEDVDEMNMGGGFQFNFG
;
A
#
# COMPACT_ATOMS: atom_id res chain seq x y z
N MET A 1 -70.93 6.64 -83.95
CA MET A 1 -70.62 5.30 -84.49
C MET A 1 -70.16 4.39 -83.35
N VAL A 2 -71.01 3.44 -82.93
CA VAL A 2 -70.78 1.97 -82.87
C VAL A 2 -69.84 1.53 -81.70
N ARG A 3 -70.36 1.00 -80.57
CA ARG A 3 -70.46 -0.44 -80.12
C ARG A 3 -69.12 -1.22 -80.22
N ALA A 4 -68.62 -2.06 -79.28
CA ALA A 4 -69.20 -3.01 -78.32
C ALA A 4 -68.13 -3.42 -77.24
N TRP A 5 -68.46 -3.54 -75.94
CA TRP A 5 -68.63 -4.75 -75.09
C TRP A 5 -67.45 -5.76 -74.92
N GLY A 6 -67.01 -5.98 -73.67
CA GLY A 6 -66.77 -7.33 -73.12
C GLY A 6 -65.72 -7.51 -72.00
N ARG A 7 -66.20 -8.01 -70.84
CA ARG A 7 -65.50 -8.79 -69.75
C ARG A 7 -64.72 -8.01 -68.68
N THR A 8 -65.35 -7.63 -67.55
CA THR A 8 -65.54 -8.36 -66.26
C THR A 8 -64.34 -8.37 -65.31
N ALA A 9 -64.42 -7.60 -64.21
CA ALA A 9 -63.85 -7.93 -62.89
C ALA A 9 -64.59 -7.15 -61.78
N LEU A 10 -65.16 -7.86 -60.82
CA LEU A 10 -65.84 -7.37 -59.60
C LEU A 10 -64.80 -7.06 -58.49
N PRO A 11 -65.13 -6.23 -57.48
CA PRO A 11 -64.16 -5.66 -56.54
C PRO A 11 -63.80 -6.61 -55.36
N PRO A 12 -62.61 -6.46 -54.75
CA PRO A 12 -62.14 -7.32 -53.67
C PRO A 12 -62.61 -6.77 -52.32
N LEU A 13 -63.85 -7.04 -51.93
CA LEU A 13 -64.33 -6.76 -50.56
C LEU A 13 -64.80 -8.01 -49.80
N LEU A 14 -64.60 -9.20 -50.39
CA LEU A 14 -64.99 -10.48 -49.77
C LEU A 14 -63.82 -11.38 -49.38
N ILE A 15 -62.56 -10.96 -49.57
CA ILE A 15 -61.37 -11.75 -49.22
C ILE A 15 -60.83 -11.43 -47.81
N LEU A 16 -61.24 -10.32 -47.20
CA LEU A 16 -60.73 -9.87 -45.90
C LEU A 16 -61.44 -10.51 -44.68
N CYS A 17 -62.60 -11.16 -44.86
CA CYS A 17 -63.30 -11.82 -43.75
C CYS A 17 -63.03 -13.33 -43.61
N LEU A 18 -62.36 -13.98 -44.57
CA LEU A 18 -62.07 -15.42 -44.51
C LEU A 18 -60.62 -15.76 -44.17
N LEU A 19 -59.68 -14.80 -44.22
CA LEU A 19 -58.30 -14.99 -43.77
C LEU A 19 -58.06 -14.62 -42.30
N HIS A 20 -58.95 -13.83 -41.67
CA HIS A 20 -58.84 -13.51 -40.24
C HIS A 20 -59.31 -14.63 -39.31
N LEU A 21 -59.95 -15.69 -39.81
CA LEU A 21 -60.36 -16.84 -39.01
C LEU A 21 -59.33 -17.99 -38.98
N GLN A 22 -58.24 -17.91 -39.75
CA GLN A 22 -57.19 -18.95 -39.76
C GLN A 22 -55.85 -18.51 -39.17
N TYR A 23 -55.61 -17.22 -38.93
CA TYR A 23 -54.36 -16.72 -38.32
C TYR A 23 -54.41 -16.56 -36.79
N SER A 24 -55.60 -16.51 -36.19
CA SER A 24 -55.77 -16.38 -34.73
C SER A 24 -55.35 -17.60 -33.89
N PRO A 25 -55.46 -18.87 -34.35
CA PRO A 25 -55.05 -20.01 -33.53
C PRO A 25 -53.53 -20.12 -33.35
N LEU A 26 -52.74 -19.65 -34.32
CA LEU A 26 -51.28 -19.81 -34.34
C LEU A 26 -50.56 -18.83 -33.40
N VAL A 27 -51.05 -17.60 -33.30
CA VAL A 27 -50.50 -16.59 -32.38
C VAL A 27 -50.87 -16.91 -30.92
N PHE A 28 -52.10 -17.37 -30.68
CA PHE A 28 -52.51 -17.89 -29.37
C PHE A 28 -51.78 -19.18 -28.98
N ALA A 29 -51.46 -20.05 -29.95
CA ALA A 29 -50.66 -21.25 -29.70
C ALA A 29 -49.20 -20.90 -29.33
N GLN A 30 -48.60 -19.88 -29.96
CA GLN A 30 -47.25 -19.42 -29.59
C GLN A 30 -47.22 -18.77 -28.19
N GLU A 31 -48.17 -17.90 -27.85
CA GLU A 31 -48.26 -17.31 -26.49
C GLU A 31 -48.63 -18.35 -25.41
N GLY A 32 -49.39 -19.39 -25.76
CA GLY A 32 -49.70 -20.53 -24.89
C GLY A 32 -48.49 -21.46 -24.67
N GLN A 33 -47.70 -21.71 -25.72
CA GLN A 33 -46.47 -22.51 -25.65
C GLN A 33 -45.34 -21.80 -24.87
N GLU A 34 -45.32 -20.46 -24.83
CA GLU A 34 -44.34 -19.71 -24.04
C GLU A 34 -44.50 -19.87 -22.52
N LYS A 35 -45.66 -20.31 -22.05
CA LYS A 35 -45.96 -20.54 -20.62
C LYS A 35 -46.02 -22.01 -20.24
N GLU A 36 -45.74 -22.93 -21.17
CA GLU A 36 -45.67 -24.35 -20.83
C GLU A 36 -44.52 -24.63 -19.85
N PRO A 37 -44.75 -25.39 -18.76
CA PRO A 37 -43.70 -25.71 -17.79
C PRO A 37 -42.44 -26.31 -18.43
N ALA A 38 -42.60 -27.14 -19.46
CA ALA A 38 -41.49 -27.78 -20.17
C ALA A 38 -40.63 -26.78 -20.95
N THR A 39 -41.24 -25.79 -21.61
CA THR A 39 -40.50 -24.78 -22.38
C THR A 39 -39.78 -23.81 -21.44
N LEU A 40 -40.44 -23.42 -20.33
CA LEU A 40 -39.82 -22.61 -19.27
C LEU A 40 -38.65 -23.33 -18.61
N PHE A 41 -38.77 -24.63 -18.32
CA PHE A 41 -37.73 -25.45 -17.72
C PHE A 41 -36.52 -25.62 -18.67
N ALA A 42 -36.75 -25.84 -19.96
CA ALA A 42 -35.68 -25.91 -20.96
C ALA A 42 -34.90 -24.58 -21.06
N ARG A 43 -35.62 -23.45 -21.11
CA ARG A 43 -35.02 -22.10 -21.09
C ARG A 43 -34.24 -21.84 -19.79
N ALA A 44 -34.72 -22.33 -18.65
CA ALA A 44 -34.01 -22.22 -17.38
C ALA A 44 -32.68 -22.98 -17.42
N SER A 45 -32.69 -24.21 -17.94
CA SER A 45 -31.48 -25.02 -18.13
C SER A 45 -30.46 -24.35 -19.05
N GLU A 46 -30.91 -23.71 -20.13
CA GLU A 46 -30.05 -22.93 -21.03
C GLU A 46 -29.42 -21.73 -20.32
N MET A 47 -30.20 -20.98 -19.54
CA MET A 47 -29.70 -19.85 -18.73
C MET A 47 -28.64 -20.31 -17.71
N MET A 48 -28.81 -21.50 -17.11
CA MET A 48 -27.81 -22.09 -16.21
C MET A 48 -26.50 -22.39 -16.94
N ASN A 49 -26.55 -22.95 -18.15
CA ASN A 49 -25.36 -23.22 -18.97
C ASN A 49 -24.62 -21.92 -19.34
N LEU A 50 -25.37 -20.84 -19.57
CA LEU A 50 -24.84 -19.49 -19.79
C LEU A 50 -24.42 -18.77 -18.48
N ARG A 51 -24.49 -19.44 -17.32
CA ARG A 51 -24.20 -18.90 -15.98
C ARG A 51 -25.07 -17.69 -15.58
N ARG A 52 -26.22 -17.51 -16.23
CA ARG A 52 -27.20 -16.45 -15.92
C ARG A 52 -28.16 -16.94 -14.83
N TYR A 53 -27.62 -17.12 -13.63
CA TYR A 53 -28.31 -17.74 -12.50
C TYR A 53 -29.58 -17.00 -12.04
N ASP A 54 -29.60 -15.66 -12.08
CA ASP A 54 -30.80 -14.89 -11.72
C ASP A 54 -31.96 -15.11 -12.68
N GLY A 55 -31.68 -15.14 -13.99
CA GLY A 55 -32.67 -15.48 -15.01
C GLY A 55 -33.17 -16.92 -14.85
N ALA A 56 -32.26 -17.86 -14.58
CA ALA A 56 -32.62 -19.26 -14.32
C ALA A 56 -33.53 -19.41 -13.08
N LEU A 57 -33.23 -18.72 -11.97
CA LEU A 57 -34.09 -18.74 -10.78
C LEU A 57 -35.50 -18.22 -11.06
N GLY A 58 -35.62 -17.13 -11.82
CA GLY A 58 -36.92 -16.57 -12.20
C GLY A 58 -37.76 -17.56 -13.01
N LEU A 59 -37.13 -18.22 -14.00
CA LEU A 59 -37.81 -19.23 -14.82
C LEU A 59 -38.19 -20.48 -14.01
N LEU A 60 -37.31 -20.97 -13.13
CA LEU A 60 -37.62 -22.13 -12.28
C LEU A 60 -38.73 -21.83 -11.26
N ASN A 61 -38.82 -20.60 -10.76
CA ASN A 61 -39.96 -20.18 -9.95
C ASN A 61 -41.26 -20.22 -10.76
N ALA A 62 -41.26 -19.70 -11.99
CA ALA A 62 -42.44 -19.75 -12.86
C ALA A 62 -42.87 -21.20 -13.19
N VAL A 63 -41.91 -22.12 -13.40
CA VAL A 63 -42.22 -23.55 -13.57
C VAL A 63 -42.98 -24.10 -12.37
N LEU A 64 -42.50 -23.80 -11.15
CA LEU A 64 -43.07 -24.32 -9.91
C LEU A 64 -44.39 -23.63 -9.50
N GLU A 65 -44.66 -22.43 -10.01
CA GLU A 65 -45.97 -21.78 -9.90
C GLU A 65 -47.04 -22.48 -10.73
N VAL A 66 -46.66 -23.00 -11.91
CA VAL A 66 -47.59 -23.70 -12.81
C VAL A 66 -47.69 -25.20 -12.46
N ASP A 67 -46.58 -25.84 -12.12
CA ASP A 67 -46.50 -27.25 -11.73
C ASP A 67 -45.74 -27.40 -10.40
N PRO A 68 -46.45 -27.33 -9.25
CA PRO A 68 -45.83 -27.49 -7.93
C PRO A 68 -45.25 -28.88 -7.64
N ASN A 69 -45.51 -29.88 -8.48
CA ASN A 69 -44.98 -31.23 -8.33
C ASN A 69 -43.83 -31.51 -9.32
N HIS A 70 -43.34 -30.49 -10.01
CA HIS A 70 -42.23 -30.61 -10.95
C HIS A 70 -40.90 -30.87 -10.23
N SER A 71 -40.60 -32.14 -9.95
CA SER A 71 -39.44 -32.50 -9.13
C SER A 71 -38.11 -31.97 -9.68
N GLU A 72 -37.81 -32.15 -10.97
CA GLU A 72 -36.54 -31.69 -11.55
C GLU A 72 -36.33 -30.16 -11.46
N ALA A 73 -37.40 -29.37 -11.38
CA ALA A 73 -37.33 -27.92 -11.19
C ALA A 73 -36.87 -27.57 -9.79
N TYR A 74 -37.32 -28.31 -8.76
CA TYR A 74 -36.77 -28.18 -7.41
C TYR A 74 -35.28 -28.51 -7.38
N ARG A 75 -34.84 -29.60 -8.01
CA ARG A 75 -33.41 -29.96 -8.04
C ARG A 75 -32.56 -28.92 -8.75
N GLN A 76 -32.98 -28.44 -9.92
CA GLN A 76 -32.26 -27.40 -10.65
C GLN A 76 -32.24 -26.07 -9.87
N ARG A 77 -33.36 -25.69 -9.23
CA ARG A 77 -33.43 -24.48 -8.42
C ARG A 77 -32.52 -24.58 -7.20
N ALA A 78 -32.51 -25.73 -6.52
CA ALA A 78 -31.57 -26.02 -5.43
C ALA A 78 -30.11 -25.88 -5.87
N SER A 79 -29.75 -26.40 -7.05
CA SER A 79 -28.41 -26.27 -7.63
C SER A 79 -28.04 -24.80 -7.86
N VAL A 80 -28.93 -24.00 -8.46
CA VAL A 80 -28.69 -22.57 -8.67
C VAL A 80 -28.58 -21.81 -7.34
N LEU A 81 -29.45 -22.12 -6.38
CA LEU A 81 -29.41 -21.53 -5.04
C LEU A 81 -28.11 -21.90 -4.30
N ARG A 82 -27.60 -23.13 -4.44
CA ARG A 82 -26.30 -23.58 -3.92
C ARG A 82 -25.15 -22.79 -4.52
N HIS A 83 -25.16 -22.54 -5.83
CA HIS A 83 -24.19 -21.66 -6.49
C HIS A 83 -24.21 -20.23 -5.90
N LYS A 84 -25.40 -19.68 -5.62
CA LYS A 84 -25.55 -18.35 -5.00
C LYS A 84 -25.33 -18.35 -3.46
N CYS A 85 -24.92 -19.48 -2.87
CA CYS A 85 -24.80 -19.68 -1.42
C CYS A 85 -26.10 -19.36 -0.63
N ARG A 86 -27.27 -19.61 -1.23
CA ARG A 86 -28.58 -19.54 -0.57
C ARG A 86 -28.93 -20.92 -0.01
N TYR A 87 -28.06 -21.43 0.87
CA TYR A 87 -28.09 -22.83 1.32
C TYR A 87 -29.41 -23.23 1.99
N LYS A 88 -29.97 -22.39 2.85
CA LYS A 88 -31.27 -22.66 3.51
C LYS A 88 -32.41 -22.88 2.51
N GLU A 89 -32.43 -22.11 1.43
CA GLU A 89 -33.47 -22.22 0.40
C GLU A 89 -33.24 -23.43 -0.50
N ALA A 90 -31.98 -23.70 -0.84
CA ALA A 90 -31.60 -24.90 -1.57
C ALA A 90 -31.89 -26.18 -0.78
N GLU A 91 -31.73 -26.17 0.53
CA GLU A 91 -32.08 -27.28 1.43
C GLU A 91 -33.58 -27.60 1.35
N ILE A 92 -34.44 -26.57 1.37
CA ILE A 92 -35.89 -26.73 1.21
C ILE A 92 -36.22 -27.41 -0.12
N ASP A 93 -35.60 -26.94 -1.21
CA ASP A 93 -35.84 -27.50 -2.54
C ASP A 93 -35.31 -28.94 -2.68
N TYR A 94 -34.14 -29.26 -2.12
CA TYR A 94 -33.63 -30.63 -2.10
C TYR A 94 -34.50 -31.57 -1.29
N ASN A 95 -34.97 -31.14 -0.12
CA ASN A 95 -35.92 -31.92 0.68
C ASN A 95 -37.22 -32.13 -0.08
N LYS A 96 -37.74 -31.10 -0.76
CA LYS A 96 -38.94 -31.23 -1.57
C LYS A 96 -38.77 -32.19 -2.76
N TYR A 97 -37.60 -32.19 -3.38
CA TYR A 97 -37.25 -33.19 -4.40
C TYR A 97 -37.29 -34.61 -3.82
N LEU A 98 -36.68 -34.82 -2.66
CA LEU A 98 -36.58 -36.13 -2.01
C LEU A 98 -37.93 -36.63 -1.48
N GLU A 99 -38.85 -35.73 -1.10
CA GLU A 99 -40.25 -36.08 -0.82
C GLU A 99 -40.95 -36.67 -2.06
N LEU A 100 -40.69 -36.11 -3.24
CA LEU A 100 -41.28 -36.56 -4.51
C LEU A 100 -40.56 -37.79 -5.10
N ASN A 101 -39.25 -37.91 -4.87
CA ASN A 101 -38.39 -38.96 -5.41
C ASN A 101 -37.49 -39.58 -4.30
N PRO A 102 -38.06 -40.40 -3.41
CA PRO A 102 -37.31 -41.00 -2.30
C PRO A 102 -36.24 -41.97 -2.80
N GLY A 103 -35.09 -42.03 -2.10
CA GLY A 103 -33.99 -42.95 -2.41
C GLY A 103 -33.04 -42.47 -3.51
N THR A 104 -33.08 -41.19 -3.88
CA THR A 104 -32.19 -40.61 -4.89
C THR A 104 -30.81 -40.29 -4.28
N ALA A 105 -29.92 -41.30 -4.24
CA ALA A 105 -28.60 -41.20 -3.60
C ALA A 105 -27.72 -40.02 -4.11
N THR A 106 -27.87 -39.61 -5.37
CA THR A 106 -27.15 -38.47 -5.93
C THR A 106 -27.57 -37.16 -5.27
N VAL A 107 -28.87 -36.95 -5.07
CA VAL A 107 -29.42 -35.74 -4.45
C VAL A 107 -29.19 -35.75 -2.94
N GLU A 108 -29.26 -36.90 -2.28
CA GLU A 108 -28.87 -37.04 -0.87
C GLU A 108 -27.40 -36.64 -0.64
N LYS A 109 -26.51 -37.02 -1.56
CA LYS A 109 -25.11 -36.60 -1.53
C LYS A 109 -24.96 -35.09 -1.75
N GLU A 110 -25.67 -34.52 -2.73
CA GLU A 110 -25.68 -33.07 -2.99
C GLU A 110 -26.17 -32.27 -1.77
N LEU A 111 -27.23 -32.73 -1.12
CA LEU A 111 -27.76 -32.16 0.12
C LEU A 111 -26.75 -32.25 1.27
N SER A 112 -26.11 -33.41 1.46
CA SER A 112 -25.06 -33.57 2.48
C SER A 112 -23.89 -32.60 2.27
N GLN A 113 -23.43 -32.44 1.01
CA GLN A 113 -22.39 -31.47 0.67
C GLN A 113 -22.84 -30.03 0.94
N LEU A 114 -24.11 -29.70 0.65
CA LEU A 114 -24.68 -28.39 0.92
C LEU A 114 -24.70 -28.07 2.42
N LEU A 115 -25.13 -29.02 3.25
CA LEU A 115 -25.14 -28.85 4.71
C LEU A 115 -23.72 -28.68 5.27
N GLN A 116 -22.74 -29.43 4.75
CA GLN A 116 -21.33 -29.27 5.08
C GLN A 116 -20.79 -27.90 4.65
N ALA A 117 -21.17 -27.40 3.48
CA ALA A 117 -20.82 -26.06 3.00
C ALA A 117 -21.40 -24.97 3.90
N GLN A 118 -22.67 -25.12 4.31
CA GLN A 118 -23.36 -24.18 5.19
C GLN A 118 -22.71 -24.12 6.57
N SER A 119 -22.46 -25.27 7.18
CA SER A 119 -21.77 -25.36 8.47
C SER A 119 -20.37 -24.74 8.40
N SER A 120 -19.59 -25.10 7.37
CA SER A 120 -18.24 -24.54 7.16
C SER A 120 -18.28 -23.03 6.94
N LEU A 121 -19.26 -22.52 6.20
CA LEU A 121 -19.40 -21.07 5.96
C LEU A 121 -19.74 -20.33 7.25
N GLN A 122 -20.61 -20.89 8.09
CA GLN A 122 -20.93 -20.34 9.40
C GLN A 122 -19.70 -20.34 10.32
N SER A 123 -18.94 -21.42 10.35
CA SER A 123 -17.67 -21.48 11.08
C SER A 123 -16.66 -20.47 10.56
N ALA A 124 -16.56 -20.27 9.24
CA ALA A 124 -15.69 -19.27 8.63
C ALA A 124 -16.07 -17.86 9.08
N TYR A 125 -17.36 -17.50 9.11
CA TYR A 125 -17.79 -16.20 9.65
C TYR A 125 -17.42 -16.05 11.13
N GLY A 126 -17.68 -17.07 11.96
CA GLY A 126 -17.31 -17.02 13.37
C GLY A 126 -15.80 -16.85 13.61
N GLN A 127 -14.95 -17.48 12.78
CA GLN A 127 -13.50 -17.28 12.85
C GLN A 127 -13.07 -15.91 12.31
N PHE A 128 -13.75 -15.40 11.30
CA PHE A 128 -13.49 -14.06 10.75
C PHE A 128 -13.69 -12.98 11.82
N ASP A 129 -14.78 -13.07 12.59
CA ASP A 129 -15.06 -12.16 13.70
C ASP A 129 -14.02 -12.27 14.83
N SER A 130 -13.38 -13.44 14.99
CA SER A 130 -12.29 -13.65 15.94
C SER A 130 -10.92 -13.17 15.45
N GLY A 131 -10.79 -12.77 14.18
CA GLY A 131 -9.53 -12.34 13.56
C GLY A 131 -8.59 -13.48 13.14
N ASP A 132 -8.99 -14.75 13.25
CA ASP A 132 -8.19 -15.90 12.82
C ASP A 132 -8.37 -16.16 11.31
N PHE A 133 -7.77 -15.30 10.50
CA PHE A 133 -7.91 -15.36 9.04
C PHE A 133 -7.32 -16.64 8.43
N SER A 134 -6.34 -17.28 9.08
CA SER A 134 -5.77 -18.54 8.62
C SER A 134 -6.80 -19.66 8.67
N LYS A 135 -7.56 -19.78 9.77
CA LYS A 135 -8.66 -20.74 9.85
C LYS A 135 -9.81 -20.40 8.90
N VAL A 136 -10.10 -19.10 8.71
CA VAL A 136 -11.09 -18.67 7.71
C VAL A 136 -10.74 -19.22 6.34
N LEU A 137 -9.49 -19.07 5.90
CA LEU A 137 -9.03 -19.59 4.61
C LEU A 137 -9.11 -21.11 4.53
N GLU A 138 -8.84 -21.84 5.62
CA GLU A 138 -8.98 -23.30 5.67
C GLU A 138 -10.44 -23.73 5.42
N TYR A 139 -11.40 -23.13 6.14
CA TYR A 139 -12.83 -23.42 5.94
C TYR A 139 -13.30 -23.05 4.54
N ILE A 140 -12.86 -21.90 4.02
CA ILE A 140 -13.23 -21.45 2.67
C ILE A 140 -12.64 -22.37 1.60
N ASN A 141 -11.40 -22.81 1.74
CA ASN A 141 -10.79 -23.74 0.79
C ASN A 141 -11.56 -25.07 0.75
N LYS A 142 -12.02 -25.58 1.90
CA LYS A 142 -12.92 -26.76 1.94
C LYS A 142 -14.23 -26.50 1.17
N ILE A 143 -14.84 -25.33 1.35
CA ILE A 143 -16.05 -24.95 0.62
C ILE A 143 -15.77 -24.89 -0.89
N VAL A 144 -14.81 -24.07 -1.33
CA VAL A 144 -14.59 -23.77 -2.75
C VAL A 144 -14.01 -24.96 -3.50
N LEU A 145 -13.23 -25.84 -2.85
CA LEU A 145 -12.63 -27.00 -3.52
C LEU A 145 -13.54 -28.24 -3.49
N VAL A 146 -14.32 -28.44 -2.43
CA VAL A 146 -15.01 -29.72 -2.19
C VAL A 146 -16.53 -29.58 -2.24
N PHE A 147 -17.09 -28.56 -1.60
CA PHE A 147 -18.53 -28.52 -1.32
C PHE A 147 -19.36 -27.58 -2.19
N SER A 148 -18.83 -26.43 -2.59
CA SER A 148 -19.52 -25.44 -3.42
C SER A 148 -18.53 -24.47 -4.10
N PRO A 149 -17.92 -24.87 -5.24
CA PRO A 149 -16.95 -24.05 -5.96
C PRO A 149 -17.49 -22.72 -6.48
N GLY A 150 -18.80 -22.66 -6.75
CA GLY A 150 -19.47 -21.46 -7.23
C GLY A 150 -19.83 -20.46 -6.14
N CYS A 151 -19.60 -20.77 -4.85
CA CYS A 151 -20.14 -19.96 -3.77
C CYS A 151 -19.50 -18.57 -3.70
N LEU A 152 -20.21 -17.57 -4.23
CA LEU A 152 -19.79 -16.17 -4.26
C LEU A 152 -19.51 -15.59 -2.85
N LYS A 153 -20.35 -15.89 -1.85
CA LYS A 153 -20.14 -15.42 -0.47
C LYS A 153 -18.82 -15.94 0.12
N ALA A 154 -18.46 -17.19 -0.16
CA ALA A 154 -17.21 -17.78 0.30
C ALA A 154 -16.00 -17.14 -0.42
N LYS A 155 -16.08 -16.93 -1.74
CA LYS A 155 -15.03 -16.22 -2.50
C LYS A 155 -14.81 -14.78 -2.01
N LEU A 156 -15.90 -14.04 -1.75
CA LEU A 156 -15.82 -12.68 -1.19
C LEU A 156 -15.22 -12.68 0.22
N LEU A 157 -15.62 -13.63 1.08
CA LEU A 157 -15.04 -13.76 2.42
C LEU A 157 -13.53 -14.11 2.34
N LYS A 158 -13.13 -14.89 1.34
CA LYS A 158 -11.71 -15.20 1.07
C LYS A 158 -10.93 -13.94 0.76
N ALA A 159 -11.44 -13.12 -0.17
CA ALA A 159 -10.82 -11.85 -0.54
C ALA A 159 -10.74 -10.90 0.66
N LYS A 160 -11.77 -10.84 1.52
CA LYS A 160 -11.74 -10.05 2.77
C LYS A 160 -10.67 -10.54 3.74
N ALA A 161 -10.53 -11.86 3.92
CA ALA A 161 -9.52 -12.45 4.79
C ALA A 161 -8.09 -12.21 4.27
N LEU A 162 -7.88 -12.36 2.96
CA LEU A 162 -6.59 -12.08 2.30
C LEU A 162 -6.20 -10.60 2.42
N LEU A 163 -7.16 -9.69 2.28
CA LEU A 163 -6.94 -8.26 2.47
C LEU A 163 -6.49 -7.95 3.90
N ALA A 164 -7.12 -8.57 4.90
CA ALA A 164 -6.73 -8.41 6.30
C ALA A 164 -5.33 -8.98 6.59
N GLN A 165 -4.91 -10.02 5.87
CA GLN A 165 -3.55 -10.56 5.91
C GLN A 165 -2.53 -9.74 5.09
N LYS A 166 -2.96 -8.64 4.46
CA LYS A 166 -2.14 -7.79 3.58
C LYS A 166 -1.61 -8.50 2.32
N ASP A 167 -2.23 -9.63 1.93
CA ASP A 167 -1.91 -10.30 0.66
C ASP A 167 -2.74 -9.69 -0.49
N TYR A 168 -2.34 -8.49 -0.90
CA TYR A 168 -3.03 -7.73 -1.94
C TYR A 168 -3.00 -8.43 -3.30
N SER A 169 -1.95 -9.19 -3.58
CA SER A 169 -1.79 -9.93 -4.84
C SER A 169 -2.87 -11.00 -5.02
N SER A 170 -3.12 -11.78 -3.96
CA SER A 170 -4.17 -12.80 -3.95
C SER A 170 -5.57 -12.18 -3.94
N VAL A 171 -5.77 -11.02 -3.29
CA VAL A 171 -7.05 -10.28 -3.37
C VAL A 171 -7.36 -9.88 -4.82
N ILE A 172 -6.36 -9.36 -5.55
CA ILE A 172 -6.53 -9.00 -6.97
C ILE A 172 -6.85 -10.23 -7.81
N SER A 173 -6.22 -11.38 -7.55
CA SER A 173 -6.54 -12.61 -8.27
C SER A 173 -7.98 -13.06 -8.00
N GLU A 174 -8.36 -13.18 -6.72
CA GLU A 174 -9.66 -13.68 -6.29
C GLU A 174 -10.81 -12.79 -6.77
N THR A 175 -10.69 -11.47 -6.56
CA THR A 175 -11.69 -10.50 -7.05
C THR A 175 -11.77 -10.48 -8.58
N GLY A 176 -10.67 -10.79 -9.28
CA GLY A 176 -10.67 -10.91 -10.74
C GLY A 176 -11.52 -12.06 -11.24
N PHE A 177 -11.49 -13.21 -10.56
CA PHE A 177 -12.38 -14.33 -10.87
C PHE A 177 -13.85 -13.98 -10.62
N ILE A 178 -14.13 -13.25 -9.53
CA ILE A 178 -15.48 -12.80 -9.22
C ILE A 178 -16.00 -11.85 -10.29
N LEU A 179 -15.22 -10.84 -10.68
CA LEU A 179 -15.61 -9.85 -11.70
C LEU A 179 -15.74 -10.44 -13.11
N LYS A 180 -15.13 -11.60 -13.38
CA LYS A 180 -15.35 -12.35 -14.62
C LYS A 180 -16.72 -13.04 -14.65
N GLU A 181 -17.25 -13.42 -13.49
CA GLU A 181 -18.57 -14.04 -13.35
C GLU A 181 -19.67 -12.98 -13.21
N ASP A 182 -19.41 -11.92 -12.44
CA ASP A 182 -20.31 -10.80 -12.15
C ASP A 182 -19.53 -9.48 -12.22
N GLU A 183 -19.58 -8.84 -13.39
CA GLU A 183 -18.81 -7.64 -13.69
C GLU A 183 -19.19 -6.43 -12.81
N ASP A 184 -20.41 -6.42 -12.28
CA ASP A 184 -21.02 -5.33 -11.53
C ASP A 184 -21.00 -5.57 -10.01
N ASN A 185 -20.25 -6.59 -9.57
CA ASN A 185 -20.14 -6.94 -8.17
C ASN A 185 -19.46 -5.83 -7.34
N LEU A 186 -20.26 -5.09 -6.56
CA LEU A 186 -19.80 -3.92 -5.80
C LEU A 186 -18.74 -4.28 -4.75
N ASP A 187 -18.92 -5.39 -4.01
CA ASP A 187 -17.96 -5.87 -3.03
C ASP A 187 -16.61 -6.21 -3.68
N ALA A 188 -16.62 -6.91 -4.82
CA ALA A 188 -15.39 -7.27 -5.52
C ALA A 188 -14.67 -6.03 -6.09
N LEU A 189 -15.42 -5.04 -6.62
CA LEU A 189 -14.85 -3.76 -7.07
C LEU A 189 -14.21 -3.00 -5.91
N LEU A 190 -14.86 -2.95 -4.74
CA LEU A 190 -14.34 -2.32 -3.53
C LEU A 190 -13.05 -3.00 -3.07
N LEU A 191 -13.07 -4.32 -2.87
CA LEU A 191 -11.92 -5.09 -2.36
C LEU A 191 -10.73 -5.02 -3.32
N ARG A 192 -10.99 -5.09 -4.64
CA ARG A 192 -9.96 -4.95 -5.66
C ARG A 192 -9.35 -3.55 -5.65
N GLY A 193 -10.19 -2.52 -5.53
CA GLY A 193 -9.73 -1.14 -5.39
C GLY A 193 -8.87 -0.94 -4.13
N GLN A 194 -9.25 -1.55 -3.00
CA GLN A 194 -8.47 -1.51 -1.76
C GLN A 194 -7.11 -2.19 -1.89
N ALA A 195 -7.04 -3.32 -2.59
CA ALA A 195 -5.77 -4.00 -2.85
C ALA A 195 -4.82 -3.13 -3.70
N TYR A 196 -5.30 -2.56 -4.80
CA TYR A 196 -4.49 -1.62 -5.61
C TYR A 196 -4.12 -0.35 -4.83
N TYR A 197 -5.02 0.14 -3.99
CA TYR A 197 -4.76 1.28 -3.12
C TYR A 197 -3.53 1.03 -2.24
N TYR A 198 -3.48 -0.09 -1.50
CA TYR A 198 -2.34 -0.42 -0.63
C TYR A 198 -1.07 -0.81 -1.38
N LEU A 199 -1.16 -1.21 -2.65
CA LEU A 199 -0.01 -1.36 -3.55
C LEU A 199 0.49 -0.02 -4.14
N ALA A 200 -0.08 1.11 -3.72
CA ALA A 200 0.19 2.44 -4.24
C ALA A 200 -0.14 2.65 -5.74
N ASP A 201 -0.91 1.74 -6.35
CA ASP A 201 -1.48 1.91 -7.69
C ASP A 201 -2.83 2.65 -7.59
N HIS A 202 -2.73 3.92 -7.24
CA HIS A 202 -3.89 4.77 -6.94
C HIS A 202 -4.78 5.04 -8.15
N ASP A 203 -4.19 5.05 -9.35
CA ASP A 203 -4.94 5.25 -10.59
C ASP A 203 -5.88 4.08 -10.86
N VAL A 204 -5.39 2.85 -10.72
CA VAL A 204 -6.22 1.65 -10.90
C VAL A 204 -7.24 1.53 -9.76
N ALA A 205 -6.85 1.83 -8.51
CA ALA A 205 -7.76 1.85 -7.38
C ALA A 205 -8.95 2.82 -7.61
N SER A 206 -8.66 4.05 -8.04
CA SER A 206 -9.66 5.08 -8.33
C SER A 206 -10.65 4.64 -9.42
N ARG A 207 -10.18 3.98 -10.49
CA ARG A 207 -11.05 3.46 -11.56
C ARG A 207 -12.03 2.40 -11.04
N HIS A 208 -11.58 1.50 -10.18
CA HIS A 208 -12.45 0.49 -9.57
C HIS A 208 -13.51 1.13 -8.67
N TYR A 209 -13.13 2.08 -7.83
CA TYR A 209 -14.08 2.80 -6.98
C TYR A 209 -15.10 3.61 -7.80
N GLN A 210 -14.64 4.30 -8.85
CA GLN A 210 -15.53 5.05 -9.76
C GLN A 210 -16.47 4.13 -10.53
N LYS A 211 -16.03 2.94 -10.93
CA LYS A 211 -16.93 1.96 -11.55
C LYS A 211 -18.03 1.55 -10.55
N GLY A 212 -17.67 1.21 -9.32
CA GLY A 212 -18.64 0.85 -8.28
C GLY A 212 -19.63 1.99 -7.99
N LEU A 213 -19.15 3.23 -7.89
CA LEU A 213 -19.99 4.41 -7.65
C LEU A 213 -20.88 4.81 -8.84
N ARG A 214 -20.55 4.37 -10.07
CA ARG A 214 -21.46 4.52 -11.22
C ARG A 214 -22.65 3.55 -11.15
N LEU A 215 -22.43 2.37 -10.57
CA LEU A 215 -23.46 1.34 -10.39
C LEU A 215 -24.34 1.65 -9.18
N ASP A 216 -23.73 2.03 -8.07
CA ASP A 216 -24.42 2.49 -6.86
C ASP A 216 -23.78 3.79 -6.35
N PRO A 217 -24.37 4.95 -6.72
CA PRO A 217 -23.89 6.25 -6.25
C PRO A 217 -23.98 6.46 -4.75
N GLU A 218 -24.77 5.67 -3.99
CA GLU A 218 -24.97 5.82 -2.55
C GLU A 218 -24.21 4.78 -1.71
N HIS A 219 -23.41 3.93 -2.35
CA HIS A 219 -22.64 2.91 -1.65
C HIS A 219 -21.63 3.50 -0.65
N SER A 220 -21.91 3.35 0.64
CA SER A 220 -21.15 3.98 1.74
C SER A 220 -19.65 3.66 1.71
N ASP A 221 -19.27 2.39 1.59
CA ASP A 221 -17.86 1.99 1.70
C ASP A 221 -17.03 2.40 0.47
N LEU A 222 -17.60 2.30 -0.74
CA LEU A 222 -16.99 2.82 -1.96
C LEU A 222 -16.82 4.34 -1.91
N LYS A 223 -17.81 5.10 -1.39
CA LYS A 223 -17.66 6.55 -1.17
C LYS A 223 -16.50 6.82 -0.24
N LYS A 224 -16.44 6.16 0.92
CA LYS A 224 -15.37 6.34 1.90
C LYS A 224 -14.00 6.04 1.29
N ALA A 225 -13.86 4.91 0.58
CA ALA A 225 -12.60 4.52 -0.05
C ALA A 225 -12.17 5.53 -1.14
N TYR A 226 -13.11 5.94 -2.01
CA TYR A 226 -12.84 6.91 -3.08
C TYR A 226 -12.45 8.29 -2.54
N PHE A 227 -13.23 8.85 -1.61
CA PHE A 227 -12.94 10.16 -1.05
C PHE A 227 -11.72 10.13 -0.12
N GLY A 228 -11.48 9.02 0.58
CA GLY A 228 -10.27 8.80 1.36
C GLY A 228 -9.02 8.91 0.48
N LEU A 229 -8.96 8.13 -0.60
CA LEU A 229 -7.88 8.20 -1.59
C LEU A 229 -7.74 9.60 -2.21
N LYS A 230 -8.85 10.20 -2.65
CA LYS A 230 -8.85 11.53 -3.26
C LYS A 230 -8.30 12.60 -2.30
N ASN A 231 -8.68 12.54 -1.03
CA ASN A 231 -8.23 13.49 -0.02
C ASN A 231 -6.75 13.27 0.32
N LEU A 232 -6.29 12.02 0.43
CA LEU A 232 -4.87 11.67 0.62
C LEU A 232 -4.02 12.26 -0.50
N LEU A 233 -4.38 11.99 -1.76
CA LEU A 233 -3.66 12.49 -2.93
C LEU A 233 -3.67 14.01 -3.01
N LYS A 234 -4.82 14.64 -2.74
CA LYS A 234 -4.92 16.10 -2.70
C LYS A 234 -3.98 16.69 -1.63
N LYS A 235 -3.88 16.02 -0.48
CA LYS A 235 -3.03 16.48 0.63
C LYS A 235 -1.54 16.28 0.32
N SER A 236 -1.17 15.14 -0.25
CA SER A 236 0.19 14.88 -0.75
C SER A 236 0.62 15.94 -1.77
N LYS A 237 -0.22 16.19 -2.79
CA LYS A 237 0.06 17.20 -3.81
C LYS A 237 0.17 18.61 -3.24
N SER A 238 -0.69 18.96 -2.28
CA SER A 238 -0.58 20.24 -1.55
C SER A 238 0.77 20.37 -0.82
N ALA A 239 1.28 19.30 -0.22
CA ALA A 239 2.57 19.29 0.46
C ALA A 239 3.72 19.51 -0.54
N GLU A 240 3.69 18.83 -1.69
CA GLU A 240 4.67 18.98 -2.78
C GLU A 240 4.64 20.39 -3.39
N ASP A 241 3.45 20.90 -3.72
CA ASP A 241 3.28 22.26 -4.26
C ASP A 241 3.78 23.33 -3.28
N ASN A 242 3.54 23.14 -1.98
CA ASN A 242 4.03 24.05 -0.94
C ASN A 242 5.55 23.96 -0.80
N ALA A 243 6.15 22.77 -0.93
CA ALA A 243 7.61 22.61 -0.93
C ALA A 243 8.23 23.35 -2.12
N ALA A 244 7.69 23.15 -3.33
CA ALA A 244 8.15 23.79 -4.56
C ALA A 244 8.06 25.33 -4.50
N LYS A 245 7.05 25.86 -3.79
CA LYS A 245 6.87 27.32 -3.57
C LYS A 245 7.71 27.87 -2.41
N GLY A 246 8.56 27.06 -1.76
CA GLY A 246 9.36 27.45 -0.60
C GLY A 246 8.54 27.66 0.68
N LYS A 247 7.25 27.28 0.70
CA LYS A 247 6.37 27.34 1.88
C LYS A 247 6.60 26.11 2.77
N LEU A 248 7.84 25.94 3.21
CA LEU A 248 8.33 24.69 3.82
C LEU A 248 7.58 24.31 5.11
N ARG A 249 7.23 25.28 5.97
CA ARG A 249 6.46 25.00 7.19
C ARG A 249 5.07 24.42 6.89
N LEU A 250 4.40 24.96 5.87
CA LEU A 250 3.09 24.47 5.43
C LEU A 250 3.22 23.11 4.75
N SER A 251 4.28 22.90 3.96
CA SER A 251 4.58 21.61 3.35
C SER A 251 4.78 20.51 4.40
N ALA A 252 5.60 20.77 5.43
CA ALA A 252 5.84 19.80 6.50
C ALA A 252 4.55 19.43 7.25
N GLU A 253 3.70 20.41 7.53
CA GLU A 253 2.40 20.18 8.15
C GLU A 253 1.46 19.37 7.23
N ASP A 254 1.50 19.63 5.93
CA ASP A 254 0.69 18.92 4.96
C ASP A 254 1.11 17.45 4.81
N TYR A 255 2.42 17.16 4.78
CA TYR A 255 2.93 15.78 4.81
C TYR A 255 2.53 15.05 6.10
N LYS A 256 2.69 15.69 7.27
CA LYS A 256 2.25 15.10 8.56
C LYS A 256 0.76 14.78 8.56
N LYS A 257 -0.07 15.66 8.00
CA LYS A 257 -1.50 15.42 7.83
C LYS A 257 -1.79 14.26 6.88
N ALA A 258 -1.08 14.17 5.75
CA ALA A 258 -1.25 13.06 4.80
C ALA A 258 -0.90 11.71 5.44
N LEU A 259 0.21 11.62 6.17
CA LEU A 259 0.63 10.43 6.91
C LEU A 259 -0.40 10.00 7.98
N ALA A 260 -1.04 10.98 8.65
CA ALA A 260 -2.07 10.70 9.64
C ALA A 260 -3.40 10.21 9.04
N MET A 261 -3.60 10.30 7.72
CA MET A 261 -4.84 9.83 7.08
C MET A 261 -4.89 8.31 6.98
N ASP A 262 -3.75 7.66 6.72
CA ASP A 262 -3.64 6.21 6.63
C ASP A 262 -2.23 5.73 7.02
N PRO A 263 -2.02 5.43 8.32
CA PRO A 263 -0.74 4.91 8.80
C PRO A 263 -0.37 3.53 8.24
N ASP A 264 -1.36 2.72 7.83
CA ASP A 264 -1.16 1.36 7.32
C ASP A 264 -0.75 1.34 5.83
N HIS A 265 -0.81 2.47 5.14
CA HIS A 265 -0.40 2.62 3.74
C HIS A 265 1.11 2.65 3.53
N THR A 266 1.78 1.58 3.97
CA THR A 266 3.25 1.43 3.96
C THR A 266 3.88 1.79 2.61
N ALA A 267 3.36 1.25 1.50
CA ALA A 267 3.92 1.46 0.16
C ALA A 267 3.95 2.95 -0.25
N TYR A 268 2.88 3.70 0.05
CA TYR A 268 2.83 5.12 -0.29
C TYR A 268 3.48 6.01 0.77
N ASN A 269 3.45 5.59 2.04
CA ASN A 269 4.01 6.36 3.15
C ASN A 269 5.53 6.56 3.03
N VAL A 270 6.25 5.67 2.32
CA VAL A 270 7.69 5.90 1.97
C VAL A 270 7.89 7.25 1.29
N HIS A 271 7.07 7.55 0.28
CA HIS A 271 7.13 8.81 -0.47
C HIS A 271 6.83 10.01 0.42
N LEU A 272 5.81 9.89 1.28
CA LEU A 272 5.41 10.95 2.21
C LEU A 272 6.48 11.23 3.28
N TYR A 273 7.07 10.19 3.86
CA TYR A 273 8.15 10.30 4.84
C TYR A 273 9.40 10.91 4.21
N LEU A 274 9.77 10.49 2.99
CA LEU A 274 10.89 11.08 2.25
C LEU A 274 10.66 12.57 1.95
N GLY A 275 9.46 12.91 1.46
CA GLY A 275 9.07 14.31 1.20
C GLY A 275 9.11 15.16 2.46
N LEU A 276 8.60 14.65 3.59
CA LEU A 276 8.68 15.31 4.89
C LEU A 276 10.14 15.48 5.34
N CYS A 277 10.96 14.44 5.22
CA CYS A 277 12.36 14.49 5.59
C CYS A 277 13.11 15.58 4.81
N LYS A 278 12.99 15.59 3.48
CA LYS A 278 13.56 16.63 2.61
C LYS A 278 13.15 18.03 3.06
N THR A 279 11.86 18.25 3.31
CA THR A 279 11.34 19.54 3.79
C THR A 279 11.91 19.94 5.15
N LEU A 280 12.07 18.99 6.08
CA LEU A 280 12.59 19.25 7.42
C LEU A 280 14.10 19.54 7.41
N VAL A 281 14.87 18.89 6.53
CA VAL A 281 16.30 19.20 6.30
C VAL A 281 16.45 20.65 5.86
N ILE A 282 15.67 21.09 4.85
CA ILE A 282 15.73 22.48 4.35
C ILE A 282 15.30 23.49 5.45
N LEU A 283 14.38 23.10 6.34
CA LEU A 283 13.98 23.91 7.50
C LEU A 283 15.02 23.96 8.63
N GLY A 284 16.11 23.18 8.55
CA GLY A 284 17.10 23.07 9.63
C GLY A 284 16.63 22.25 10.84
N ARG A 285 15.53 21.49 10.73
CA ARG A 285 14.96 20.69 11.82
C ARG A 285 15.57 19.28 11.84
N GLY A 286 16.88 19.20 12.10
CA GLY A 286 17.68 17.97 12.00
C GLY A 286 17.07 16.77 12.73
N LYS A 287 16.73 16.90 14.02
CA LYS A 287 16.18 15.78 14.82
C LYS A 287 14.88 15.19 14.25
N GLU A 288 13.95 16.03 13.79
CA GLU A 288 12.70 15.56 13.20
C GLU A 288 12.90 14.98 11.80
N ALA A 289 13.83 15.55 11.02
CA ALA A 289 14.22 15.01 9.73
C ALA A 289 14.80 13.59 9.88
N ILE A 290 15.68 13.37 10.86
CA ILE A 290 16.25 12.04 11.15
C ILE A 290 15.15 11.01 11.41
N SER A 291 14.16 11.34 12.25
CA SER A 291 13.03 10.46 12.52
C SER A 291 12.24 10.14 11.25
N SER A 292 11.89 11.15 10.45
CA SER A 292 11.10 10.96 9.23
C SER A 292 11.83 10.13 8.18
N CYS A 293 13.13 10.39 7.95
CA CYS A 293 13.94 9.57 7.06
C CYS A 293 14.14 8.12 7.58
N THR A 294 14.19 7.93 8.89
CA THR A 294 14.30 6.59 9.48
C THR A 294 13.03 5.78 9.24
N GLU A 295 11.84 6.39 9.36
CA GLU A 295 10.60 5.71 9.01
C GLU A 295 10.55 5.32 7.52
N ALA A 296 11.04 6.17 6.61
CA ALA A 296 11.16 5.80 5.21
C ALA A 296 12.09 4.58 5.00
N LEU A 297 13.26 4.58 5.67
CA LEU A 297 14.24 3.49 5.58
C LEU A 297 13.83 2.20 6.29
N ASN A 298 12.94 2.27 7.28
CA ASN A 298 12.35 1.10 7.91
C ASN A 298 11.42 0.35 6.94
N ILE A 299 10.80 1.06 6.00
CA ILE A 299 9.94 0.48 4.97
C ILE A 299 10.76 0.06 3.75
N ASP A 300 11.66 0.92 3.28
CA ASP A 300 12.56 0.67 2.16
C ASP A 300 14.00 1.05 2.54
N SER A 301 14.78 0.06 2.97
CA SER A 301 16.19 0.25 3.38
C SER A 301 17.11 0.62 2.23
N ASP A 302 16.68 0.42 0.98
CA ASP A 302 17.49 0.67 -0.21
C ASP A 302 17.26 2.04 -0.84
N LEU A 303 16.42 2.86 -0.19
CA LEU A 303 16.13 4.21 -0.61
C LEU A 303 17.34 5.16 -0.42
N VAL A 304 18.17 5.24 -1.46
CA VAL A 304 19.40 6.08 -1.49
C VAL A 304 19.10 7.53 -1.13
N ASP A 305 18.01 8.10 -1.65
CA ASP A 305 17.56 9.44 -1.33
C ASP A 305 17.33 9.65 0.17
N ALA A 306 16.76 8.67 0.88
CA ALA A 306 16.53 8.76 2.31
C ALA A 306 17.84 8.66 3.11
N LEU A 307 18.80 7.84 2.67
CA LEU A 307 20.14 7.80 3.28
C LEU A 307 20.83 9.15 3.17
N ILE A 308 20.82 9.77 1.98
CA ILE A 308 21.41 11.09 1.77
C ILE A 308 20.77 12.12 2.70
N GLN A 309 19.44 12.19 2.71
CA GLN A 309 18.72 13.19 3.51
C GLN A 309 18.87 12.95 5.01
N ARG A 310 18.95 11.69 5.47
CA ARG A 310 19.25 11.36 6.88
C ARG A 310 20.67 11.77 7.25
N GLY A 311 21.64 11.55 6.36
CA GLY A 311 23.01 12.02 6.53
C GLY A 311 23.09 13.54 6.69
N GLU A 312 22.43 14.30 5.81
CA GLU A 312 22.34 15.77 5.93
C GLU A 312 21.64 16.20 7.23
N ALA A 313 20.56 15.51 7.63
CA ALA A 313 19.86 15.78 8.89
C ALA A 313 20.72 15.52 10.13
N LYS A 314 21.61 14.51 10.06
CA LYS A 314 22.59 14.20 11.10
C LYS A 314 23.71 15.23 11.16
N LEU A 315 24.18 15.76 10.02
CA LEU A 315 25.11 16.91 10.00
C LEU A 315 24.50 18.13 10.70
N LEU A 316 23.22 18.42 10.47
CA LEU A 316 22.49 19.51 11.16
C LEU A 316 22.35 19.28 12.67
N SER A 317 22.40 18.02 13.11
CA SER A 317 22.27 17.62 14.52
C SER A 317 23.62 17.34 15.17
N GLU A 318 24.73 17.64 14.48
CA GLU A 318 26.11 17.37 14.90
C GLU A 318 26.44 15.89 15.16
N ASP A 319 25.65 14.96 14.62
CA ASP A 319 25.94 13.53 14.59
C ASP A 319 26.85 13.21 13.39
N TRP A 320 28.12 13.62 13.50
CA TRP A 320 29.11 13.50 12.43
C TRP A 320 29.37 12.04 12.02
N GLU A 321 29.43 11.13 12.99
CA GLU A 321 29.69 9.71 12.76
C GLU A 321 28.53 9.06 12.02
N GLY A 322 27.30 9.28 12.50
CA GLY A 322 26.11 8.76 11.86
C GLY A 322 25.90 9.36 10.46
N ALA A 323 26.28 10.62 10.24
CA ALA A 323 26.18 11.25 8.93
C ALA A 323 27.14 10.61 7.91
N VAL A 324 28.40 10.40 8.30
CA VAL A 324 29.40 9.73 7.47
C VAL A 324 28.96 8.29 7.15
N GLN A 325 28.37 7.59 8.11
CA GLN A 325 27.87 6.23 7.90
C GLN A 325 26.78 6.18 6.82
N ASP A 326 25.73 7.01 6.96
CA ASP A 326 24.62 7.03 5.98
C ASP A 326 25.10 7.44 4.58
N LEU A 327 25.98 8.45 4.49
CA LEU A 327 26.50 8.93 3.21
C LEU A 327 27.47 7.94 2.55
N LYS A 328 28.22 7.15 3.34
CA LYS A 328 29.04 6.05 2.81
C LYS A 328 28.16 4.96 2.21
N GLU A 329 27.10 4.57 2.91
CA GLU A 329 26.15 3.58 2.39
C GLU A 329 25.49 4.08 1.10
N ALA A 330 25.04 5.34 1.08
CA ALA A 330 24.50 5.98 -0.12
C ALA A 330 25.51 5.98 -1.29
N ALA A 331 26.78 6.30 -1.01
CA ALA A 331 27.84 6.32 -2.03
C ALA A 331 28.17 4.91 -2.55
N GLN A 332 28.03 3.87 -1.73
CA GLN A 332 28.19 2.48 -2.16
C GLN A 332 27.06 2.05 -3.10
N LYS A 333 25.81 2.46 -2.80
CA LYS A 333 24.64 2.15 -3.63
C LYS A 333 24.63 2.94 -4.95
N SER A 334 25.14 4.18 -4.95
CA SER A 334 25.23 5.04 -6.13
C SER A 334 26.65 5.59 -6.35
N PRO A 335 27.61 4.76 -6.80
CA PRO A 335 29.01 5.16 -6.88
C PRO A 335 29.29 6.33 -7.82
N GLN A 336 28.47 6.54 -8.87
CA GLN A 336 28.69 7.58 -9.87
C GLN A 336 28.09 8.95 -9.48
N ASP A 337 27.33 9.02 -8.38
CA ASP A 337 26.74 10.26 -7.93
C ASP A 337 27.78 11.15 -7.25
N MET A 338 28.19 12.20 -7.95
CA MET A 338 29.17 13.17 -7.45
C MET A 338 28.61 13.98 -6.28
N GLY A 339 27.30 14.23 -6.23
CA GLY A 339 26.68 14.96 -5.12
C GLY A 339 26.79 14.21 -3.80
N ILE A 340 26.63 12.87 -3.82
CA ILE A 340 26.83 12.04 -2.63
C ILE A 340 28.30 12.05 -2.19
N ARG A 341 29.23 11.96 -3.13
CA ARG A 341 30.68 12.03 -2.82
C ARG A 341 31.06 13.36 -2.19
N GLU A 342 30.54 14.47 -2.71
CA GLU A 342 30.75 15.80 -2.14
C GLU A 342 30.15 15.92 -0.73
N ALA A 343 28.92 15.43 -0.53
CA ALA A 343 28.30 15.39 0.79
C ALA A 343 29.10 14.54 1.78
N LEU A 344 29.57 13.36 1.36
CA LEU A 344 30.41 12.48 2.15
C LEU A 344 31.73 13.16 2.53
N MET A 345 32.42 13.80 1.58
CA MET A 345 33.65 14.52 1.85
C MET A 345 33.45 15.65 2.86
N ARG A 346 32.33 16.40 2.74
CA ARG A 346 31.96 17.41 3.74
C ARG A 346 31.75 16.80 5.12
N ALA A 347 31.03 15.68 5.20
CA ALA A 347 30.77 14.98 6.45
C ALA A 347 32.05 14.44 7.10
N GLU A 348 32.94 13.82 6.32
CA GLU A 348 34.25 13.31 6.79
C GLU A 348 35.15 14.44 7.28
N LYS A 349 35.15 15.59 6.59
CA LYS A 349 35.87 16.78 7.04
C LYS A 349 35.35 17.25 8.40
N GLN A 350 34.03 17.34 8.59
CA GLN A 350 33.46 17.74 9.88
C GLN A 350 33.76 16.73 10.98
N LEU A 351 33.69 15.43 10.69
CA LEU A 351 34.07 14.38 11.63
C LEU A 351 35.56 14.47 12.04
N LYS A 352 36.45 14.75 11.09
CA LYS A 352 37.87 14.97 11.38
C LYS A 352 38.07 16.19 12.28
N LEU A 353 37.37 17.29 12.00
CA LEU A 353 37.44 18.51 12.79
C LEU A 353 36.88 18.34 14.21
N SER A 354 35.79 17.58 14.37
CA SER A 354 35.20 17.32 15.70
C SER A 354 36.06 16.42 16.58
N LYS A 355 36.88 15.55 15.98
CA LYS A 355 37.88 14.72 16.67
C LYS A 355 39.20 15.43 16.92
N ARG A 356 39.42 16.61 16.34
CA ARG A 356 40.66 17.38 16.48
C ARG A 356 40.76 17.97 17.89
N LYS A 357 41.96 17.92 18.48
CA LYS A 357 42.25 18.60 19.76
C LYS A 357 42.07 20.12 19.61
N ASP A 358 41.36 20.73 20.55
CA ASP A 358 41.22 22.19 20.61
C ASP A 358 42.38 22.83 21.37
N TRP A 359 43.41 23.26 20.62
CA TRP A 359 44.62 23.88 21.21
C TRP A 359 44.32 25.16 21.99
N TYR A 360 43.30 25.92 21.61
CA TYR A 360 42.92 27.14 22.33
C TYR A 360 42.34 26.80 23.70
N LYS A 361 41.55 25.73 23.77
CA LYS A 361 41.00 25.22 25.02
C LYS A 361 42.09 24.68 25.95
N ILE A 362 43.10 24.00 25.41
CA ILE A 362 44.26 23.51 26.19
C ILE A 362 45.05 24.68 26.81
N LEU A 363 45.25 25.77 26.06
CA LEU A 363 45.90 26.98 26.60
C LEU A 363 44.96 27.87 27.44
N GLY A 364 43.66 27.57 27.50
CA GLY A 364 42.67 28.35 28.24
C GLY A 364 42.46 29.76 27.70
N ILE A 365 42.54 29.95 26.38
CA ILE A 365 42.47 31.25 25.70
C ILE A 365 41.37 31.28 24.63
N SER A 366 40.96 32.48 24.23
CA SER A 366 40.02 32.69 23.11
C SER A 366 40.70 32.38 21.77
N LYS A 367 39.92 31.92 20.78
CA LYS A 367 40.36 31.81 19.37
C LYS A 367 40.85 33.14 18.78
N THR A 368 40.35 34.26 19.32
CA THR A 368 40.74 35.62 18.93
C THR A 368 41.95 36.17 19.70
N ALA A 369 42.61 35.35 20.53
CA ALA A 369 43.74 35.79 21.33
C ALA A 369 44.91 36.27 20.45
N SER A 370 45.56 37.35 20.88
CA SER A 370 46.77 37.88 20.25
C SER A 370 47.97 36.94 20.47
N ALA A 371 48.98 37.03 19.60
CA ALA A 371 50.23 36.26 19.76
C ALA A 371 50.89 36.49 21.14
N ALA A 372 50.76 37.70 21.70
CA ALA A 372 51.27 38.03 23.03
C ALA A 372 50.50 37.28 24.14
N GLU A 373 49.18 37.15 24.02
CA GLU A 373 48.34 36.40 24.97
C GLU A 373 48.61 34.90 24.89
N ILE A 374 48.75 34.35 23.68
CA ILE A 374 49.13 32.94 23.47
C ILE A 374 50.46 32.64 24.16
N LYS A 375 51.48 33.48 23.93
CA LYS A 375 52.81 33.32 24.54
C LYS A 375 52.78 33.45 26.06
N ARG A 376 51.96 34.36 26.61
CA ARG A 376 51.79 34.52 28.06
C ARG A 376 51.10 33.32 28.68
N ALA A 377 50.03 32.81 28.07
CA ALA A 377 49.31 31.64 28.52
C ALA A 377 50.20 30.39 28.54
N TYR A 378 50.95 30.16 27.46
CA TYR A 378 51.96 29.10 27.38
C TYR A 378 52.96 29.17 28.54
N LYS A 379 53.62 30.32 28.73
CA LYS A 379 54.64 30.47 29.80
C LYS A 379 54.06 30.20 31.19
N LYS A 380 52.83 30.67 31.45
CA LYS A 380 52.15 30.47 32.72
C LYS A 380 51.85 28.99 32.97
N LEU A 381 51.26 28.31 31.98
CA LEU A 381 50.87 26.90 32.08
C LEU A 381 52.09 25.98 32.10
N ALA A 382 53.13 26.26 31.31
CA ALA A 382 54.39 25.51 31.31
C ALA A 382 55.10 25.58 32.67
N LEU A 383 55.09 26.74 33.34
CA LEU A 383 55.65 26.87 34.69
C LEU A 383 54.79 26.15 35.74
N GLN A 384 53.47 26.16 35.57
CA GLN A 384 52.53 25.51 36.48
C GLN A 384 52.64 23.98 36.41
N TRP A 385 52.76 23.43 35.20
CA TRP A 385 52.80 21.98 34.94
C TRP A 385 54.22 21.44 34.74
N HIS A 386 55.26 22.20 35.12
CA HIS A 386 56.64 21.71 35.01
C HIS A 386 56.83 20.45 35.90
N PRO A 387 57.42 19.36 35.38
CA PRO A 387 57.57 18.10 36.15
C PRO A 387 58.30 18.29 37.48
N ASP A 388 59.32 19.15 37.53
CA ASP A 388 60.08 19.43 38.76
C ASP A 388 59.26 20.10 39.88
N LYS A 389 58.17 20.80 39.53
CA LYS A 389 57.27 21.42 40.51
C LYS A 389 56.10 20.52 40.91
N ASN A 390 55.95 19.39 40.23
CA ASN A 390 54.82 18.48 40.30
C ASN A 390 55.32 17.05 40.53
N VAL A 391 56.20 16.87 41.53
CA VAL A 391 56.89 15.60 41.78
C VAL A 391 55.91 14.50 42.21
N ASP A 392 54.86 14.86 42.96
CA ASP A 392 53.85 13.93 43.46
C ASP A 392 52.83 13.49 42.39
N ASN A 393 52.67 14.28 41.31
CA ASN A 393 51.77 14.02 40.18
C ASN A 393 52.52 14.09 38.82
N ARG A 394 53.75 13.57 38.81
CA ARG A 394 54.70 13.75 37.71
C ARG A 394 54.18 13.31 36.35
N GLU A 395 53.51 12.16 36.26
CA GLU A 395 52.99 11.63 35.00
C GLU A 395 51.90 12.52 34.38
N GLU A 396 50.97 13.00 35.22
CA GLU A 396 49.93 13.95 34.78
C GLU A 396 50.55 15.27 34.34
N ALA A 397 51.54 15.77 35.10
CA ALA A 397 52.24 16.99 34.75
C ALA A 397 53.04 16.87 33.45
N GLU A 398 53.72 15.76 33.21
CA GLU A 398 54.42 15.49 31.95
C GLU A 398 53.45 15.43 30.76
N ASN A 399 52.29 14.79 30.93
CA ASN A 399 51.26 14.75 29.88
C ASN A 399 50.70 16.14 29.58
N MET A 400 50.30 16.90 30.61
CA MET A 400 49.79 18.27 30.43
C MET A 400 50.84 19.19 29.83
N PHE A 401 52.09 19.11 30.30
CA PHE A 401 53.20 19.90 29.76
C PHE A 401 53.42 19.60 28.28
N ARG A 402 53.33 18.34 27.86
CA ARG A 402 53.40 17.93 26.45
C ARG A 402 52.26 18.52 25.62
N GLU A 403 51.03 18.49 26.13
CA GLU A 403 49.88 19.09 25.42
C GLU A 403 49.99 20.61 25.31
N ILE A 404 50.44 21.29 26.37
CA ILE A 404 50.68 22.74 26.40
C ILE A 404 51.76 23.13 25.39
N ALA A 405 52.84 22.35 25.32
CA ALA A 405 53.92 22.56 24.36
C ALA A 405 53.44 22.38 22.91
N ALA A 406 52.70 21.30 22.62
CA ALA A 406 52.12 21.05 21.30
C ALA A 406 51.12 22.16 20.90
N ALA A 407 50.29 22.63 21.84
CA ALA A 407 49.38 23.74 21.61
C ALA A 407 50.13 25.03 21.24
N TYR A 408 51.23 25.33 21.92
CA TYR A 408 52.05 26.52 21.61
C TYR A 408 52.82 26.37 20.30
N GLU A 409 53.25 25.16 19.93
CA GLU A 409 53.90 24.91 18.64
C GLU A 409 52.97 25.23 17.47
N VAL A 410 51.67 24.92 17.60
CA VAL A 410 50.67 25.19 16.56
C VAL A 410 50.17 26.62 16.61
N LEU A 411 49.82 27.14 17.79
CA LEU A 411 49.20 28.47 17.93
C LEU A 411 50.19 29.62 18.00
N GLY A 412 51.45 29.35 18.35
CA GLY A 412 52.50 30.35 18.50
C GLY A 412 53.14 30.77 17.17
N ASP A 413 52.98 29.96 16.13
CA ASP A 413 53.41 30.24 14.75
C ASP A 413 52.21 30.68 13.91
N GLU A 414 52.30 31.84 13.28
CA GLU A 414 51.17 32.46 12.57
C GLU A 414 50.68 31.59 11.40
N ASP A 415 51.60 30.97 10.64
CA ASP A 415 51.26 30.13 9.49
C ASP A 415 50.62 28.80 9.93
N LYS A 416 51.15 28.17 10.99
CA LYS A 416 50.56 26.96 11.60
C LYS A 416 49.20 27.27 12.21
N ARG A 417 49.03 28.42 12.87
CA ARG A 417 47.77 28.86 13.46
C ARG A 417 46.71 29.09 12.38
N VAL A 418 47.05 29.79 11.30
CA VAL A 418 46.12 30.02 10.19
C VAL A 418 45.68 28.69 9.55
N ARG A 419 46.60 27.74 9.35
CA ARG A 419 46.27 26.40 8.84
C ARG A 419 45.39 25.62 9.81
N TYR A 420 45.72 25.67 11.10
CA TYR A 420 44.91 25.07 12.16
C TYR A 420 43.47 25.61 12.14
N ASP A 421 43.32 26.94 12.08
CA ASP A 421 42.04 27.64 12.06
C ASP A 421 41.22 27.35 10.79
N ARG A 422 41.88 27.08 9.66
CA ARG A 422 41.24 26.63 8.41
C ARG A 422 40.84 25.15 8.42
N GLY A 423 41.20 24.41 9.47
CA GLY A 423 40.94 22.98 9.57
C GLY A 423 41.87 22.12 8.72
N GLU A 424 43.01 22.67 8.29
CA GLU A 424 44.07 21.94 7.58
C GLU A 424 44.91 21.12 8.57
N ASP A 425 45.51 20.03 8.10
CA ASP A 425 46.40 19.22 8.92
C ASP A 425 47.73 19.97 9.13
N VAL A 426 48.10 20.15 10.40
CA VAL A 426 49.32 20.89 10.77
C VAL A 426 50.45 19.91 11.12
N ASP A 427 50.10 18.64 11.34
CA ASP A 427 51.01 17.56 11.76
C ASP A 427 51.71 16.87 10.57
N GLU A 428 51.21 17.02 9.34
CA GLU A 428 51.77 16.35 8.14
C GLU A 428 53.20 16.80 7.76
N MET A 429 53.74 17.86 8.36
CA MET A 429 55.12 18.30 8.13
C MET A 429 56.16 17.78 9.13
N ASN A 430 55.76 17.07 10.21
CA ASN A 430 56.71 16.67 11.28
C ASN A 430 57.24 15.22 11.19
N MET A 431 56.87 14.45 10.15
CA MET A 431 57.48 13.15 9.83
C MET A 431 58.84 13.30 9.11
N GLY A 432 59.70 14.21 9.59
CA GLY A 432 60.98 14.51 8.95
C GLY A 432 62.08 15.15 9.82
N GLY A 433 61.88 15.36 11.12
CA GLY A 433 62.90 15.99 11.95
C GLY A 433 62.72 15.72 13.43
N GLY A 434 63.36 14.66 13.92
CA GLY A 434 63.46 14.41 15.36
C GLY A 434 64.14 15.58 16.07
N PHE A 435 63.44 16.20 17.01
CA PHE A 435 64.01 17.19 17.92
C PHE A 435 64.11 16.59 19.33
N GLN A 436 65.36 16.36 19.73
CA GLN A 436 65.79 15.87 21.03
C GLN A 436 65.86 17.06 21.99
N PHE A 437 64.99 17.10 23.02
CA PHE A 437 65.08 18.09 24.09
C PHE A 437 66.27 17.77 24.99
N ASN A 438 67.29 18.63 24.96
CA ASN A 438 68.38 18.63 25.92
C ASN A 438 68.00 19.54 27.09
N PHE A 439 67.82 18.95 28.27
CA PHE A 439 67.65 19.70 29.52
C PHE A 439 69.04 19.98 30.09
N GLY A 440 69.37 21.26 30.22
CA GLY A 440 70.57 21.78 30.87
C GLY A 440 70.26 23.03 31.66
#